data_AF-A0A1F9GKU5-F1
#
_entry.id   AF-A0A1F9GKU5-F1
#
_cell.length_a   1.000
_cell.length_b   1.000
_cell.length_c   1.000
_cell.angle_alpha   90.00
_cell.angle_beta   90.00
_cell.angle_gamma   90.00
#
_symmetry.space_group_name_H-M   'P 1'
#
loop_
_entity.id
_entity.type
_entity.pdbx_description
1 polymer ?
#
loop_
_entity_poly.entity_id
_entity_poly.type
_entity_poly.pdbx_seq_one_letter_code
_entity_poly.pdbx_strand_id
1 'polypeptide(L)'
;MKTFLSFLVVGLLGATAQAAGADGAALFKAKMCGACHAEGKKGGDLKNSTLDKATMVQFLKDPKAMRPKTTKTPVKATDEELSALADYVISLRK
;
A
#
# COMPACT_ATOMS: atom_id res chain seq x y z
N MET A 1 50.21 26.26 -24.12
CA MET A 1 49.60 27.00 -22.98
C MET A 1 48.09 26.93 -23.20
N LYS A 2 47.21 26.24 -22.47
CA LYS A 2 47.22 25.64 -21.15
C LYS A 2 46.38 24.36 -21.19
N THR A 3 46.93 23.30 -20.63
CA THR A 3 46.24 22.10 -20.15
C THR A 3 45.33 22.45 -18.97
N PHE A 4 44.07 22.05 -19.02
CA PHE A 4 43.19 21.90 -17.85
C PHE A 4 42.58 20.50 -17.96
N LEU A 5 43.33 19.49 -17.51
CA LEU A 5 43.14 18.78 -16.24
C LEU A 5 41.69 18.33 -16.01
N SER A 6 41.54 17.01 -16.16
CA SER A 6 40.42 16.20 -15.68
C SER A 6 39.92 16.66 -14.31
N PHE A 7 38.61 16.92 -14.22
CA PHE A 7 37.88 16.73 -12.98
C PHE A 7 37.20 15.37 -13.03
N LEU A 8 37.93 14.40 -12.51
CA LEU A 8 37.45 13.09 -12.14
C LEU A 8 36.63 13.28 -10.85
N VAL A 9 35.30 13.32 -10.97
CA VAL A 9 34.42 13.28 -9.81
C VAL A 9 34.15 11.82 -9.48
N VAL A 10 34.90 11.32 -8.48
CA VAL A 10 34.55 10.13 -7.68
C VAL A 10 33.47 10.51 -6.68
N GLY A 11 32.50 9.61 -6.49
CA GLY A 11 31.58 9.57 -5.35
C GLY A 11 30.15 9.89 -5.75
N LEU A 12 29.11 9.14 -5.38
CA LEU A 12 28.90 8.25 -4.24
C LEU A 12 28.12 7.02 -4.74
N LEU A 13 28.52 5.79 -4.38
CA LEU A 13 27.95 5.07 -3.23
C LEU A 13 26.41 5.05 -3.23
N GLY A 14 25.86 3.93 -3.70
CA GLY A 14 24.75 3.27 -3.02
C GLY A 14 23.40 3.94 -3.13
N ALA A 15 22.81 3.95 -4.33
CA ALA A 15 21.39 3.63 -4.37
C ALA A 15 21.27 2.14 -4.03
N THR A 16 21.27 1.79 -2.74
CA THR A 16 20.49 0.62 -2.35
C THR A 16 19.10 0.98 -2.81
N ALA A 17 18.67 0.41 -3.93
CA ALA A 17 17.26 0.24 -4.16
C ALA A 17 16.77 -0.44 -2.88
N GLN A 18 16.18 0.34 -1.97
CA GLN A 18 15.17 -0.20 -1.07
C GLN A 18 14.33 -1.04 -2.02
N ALA A 19 14.23 -2.34 -1.77
CA ALA A 19 13.33 -3.20 -2.53
C ALA A 19 12.06 -2.37 -2.69
N ALA A 20 11.77 -1.96 -3.92
CA ALA A 20 10.74 -0.96 -4.19
C ALA A 20 9.43 -1.68 -3.98
N GLY A 21 9.09 -1.89 -2.70
CA GLY A 21 7.89 -2.57 -2.27
C GLY A 21 6.71 -1.81 -2.84
N ALA A 22 5.63 -2.52 -3.08
CA ALA A 22 4.43 -1.92 -3.64
C ALA A 22 4.01 -0.68 -2.83
N ASP A 23 3.63 0.40 -3.52
CA ASP A 23 3.14 1.63 -2.87
C ASP A 23 1.67 1.43 -2.46
N GLY A 24 1.43 1.25 -1.16
CA GLY A 24 0.10 1.05 -0.60
C GLY A 24 -0.87 2.21 -0.84
N ALA A 25 -0.39 3.45 -0.86
CA ALA A 25 -1.22 4.63 -1.10
C ALA A 25 -1.64 4.71 -2.58
N ALA A 26 -0.70 4.46 -3.49
CA ALA A 26 -1.00 4.36 -4.92
C ALA A 26 -1.97 3.22 -5.22
N LEU A 27 -1.77 2.04 -4.60
CA LEU A 27 -2.69 0.92 -4.70
C LEU A 27 -4.09 1.25 -4.17
N PHE A 28 -4.20 1.95 -3.05
CA PHE A 28 -5.49 2.35 -2.49
C PHE A 28 -6.31 3.17 -3.50
N LYS A 29 -5.65 4.11 -4.19
CA LYS A 29 -6.25 4.92 -5.26
C LYS A 29 -6.58 4.07 -6.48
N ALA A 30 -5.62 3.29 -6.98
CA ALA A 30 -5.78 2.47 -8.19
C ALA A 30 -6.86 1.40 -8.05
N LYS A 31 -7.02 0.81 -6.86
CA LYS A 31 -8.06 -0.18 -6.54
C LYS A 31 -9.38 0.48 -6.11
N MET A 32 -9.51 1.81 -6.23
CA MET A 32 -10.73 2.58 -6.00
C MET A 32 -11.32 2.39 -4.60
N CYS A 33 -10.48 2.24 -3.57
CA CYS A 33 -10.93 1.95 -2.21
C CYS A 33 -11.86 3.05 -1.66
N GLY A 34 -11.59 4.32 -2.01
CA GLY A 34 -12.42 5.47 -1.65
C GLY A 34 -13.82 5.50 -2.28
N ALA A 35 -14.09 4.67 -3.31
CA ALA A 35 -15.43 4.59 -3.89
C ALA A 35 -16.47 4.06 -2.89
N CYS A 36 -16.02 3.19 -1.97
CA CYS A 36 -16.84 2.61 -0.90
C CYS A 36 -16.45 3.10 0.51
N HIS A 37 -15.17 3.41 0.75
CA HIS A 37 -14.67 3.82 2.05
C HIS A 37 -14.51 5.35 2.14
N ALA A 38 -15.53 6.01 2.65
CA ALA A 38 -15.52 7.41 3.07
C ALA A 38 -16.69 7.63 4.05
N GLU A 39 -16.75 8.82 4.65
CA GLU A 39 -17.89 9.22 5.47
C GLU A 39 -19.21 9.09 4.69
N GLY A 40 -20.24 8.52 5.35
CA GLY A 40 -21.56 8.30 4.75
C GLY A 40 -21.63 7.20 3.67
N LYS A 41 -20.51 6.56 3.28
CA LYS A 41 -20.52 5.46 2.31
C LYS A 41 -20.67 4.10 2.98
N LYS A 42 -21.13 3.12 2.20
CA LYS A 42 -21.41 1.74 2.65
C LYS A 42 -20.21 1.04 3.31
N GLY A 43 -18.98 1.35 2.88
CA GLY A 43 -17.76 0.77 3.45
C GLY A 43 -17.33 1.41 4.77
N GLY A 44 -17.94 2.54 5.15
CA GLY A 44 -17.59 3.28 6.36
C GLY A 44 -16.18 3.87 6.35
N ASP A 45 -15.86 4.53 7.46
CA ASP A 45 -14.53 5.09 7.69
C ASP A 45 -13.55 3.99 8.15
N LEU A 46 -12.44 3.83 7.41
CA LEU A 46 -11.39 2.86 7.68
C LEU A 46 -10.56 3.20 8.93
N LYS A 47 -10.61 4.45 9.41
CA LYS A 47 -9.88 4.89 10.60
C LYS A 47 -10.22 4.09 11.86
N ASN A 48 -11.41 3.49 11.91
CA ASN A 48 -11.89 2.69 13.03
C ASN A 48 -11.61 1.18 12.87
N SER A 49 -10.86 0.76 11.84
CA SER A 49 -10.54 -0.65 11.63
C SER A 49 -9.64 -1.18 12.76
N THR A 50 -10.02 -2.31 13.35
CA THR A 50 -9.27 -2.99 14.41
C THR A 50 -8.47 -4.21 13.93
N LEU A 51 -8.57 -4.57 12.64
CA LEU A 51 -7.86 -5.73 12.09
C LEU A 51 -6.34 -5.52 12.20
N ASP A 52 -5.57 -6.51 12.64
CA ASP A 52 -4.13 -6.49 12.45
C ASP A 52 -3.78 -6.67 10.95
N LYS A 53 -2.51 -6.49 10.60
CA LYS A 53 -2.04 -6.57 9.21
C LYS A 53 -2.34 -7.92 8.57
N ALA A 54 -2.01 -9.02 9.24
CA ALA A 54 -2.20 -10.36 8.69
C ALA A 54 -3.69 -10.65 8.46
N THR A 55 -4.52 -10.34 9.45
CA THR A 55 -5.98 -10.49 9.31
C THR A 55 -6.55 -9.59 8.22
N MET A 56 -6.03 -8.38 8.05
CA MET A 56 -6.46 -7.50 6.97
C MET A 56 -6.07 -8.04 5.59
N VAL A 57 -4.86 -8.57 5.41
CA VAL A 57 -4.46 -9.22 4.16
C VAL A 57 -5.41 -10.38 3.83
N GLN A 58 -5.74 -11.23 4.81
CA GLN A 58 -6.69 -12.32 4.62
C GLN A 58 -8.10 -11.79 4.27
N PHE A 59 -8.54 -10.71 4.92
CA PHE A 59 -9.81 -10.05 4.57
C PHE A 59 -9.82 -9.54 3.13
N LEU A 60 -8.71 -8.99 2.65
CA LEU A 60 -8.62 -8.47 1.29
C LEU A 60 -8.61 -9.59 0.25
N LYS A 61 -8.05 -10.76 0.59
CA LYS A 61 -8.04 -11.97 -0.27
C LYS A 61 -9.41 -12.62 -0.35
N ASP A 62 -10.03 -12.92 0.80
CA ASP A 62 -11.35 -13.55 0.85
C ASP A 62 -12.24 -12.89 1.93
N PRO A 63 -12.89 -11.78 1.58
CA PRO A 63 -13.74 -11.07 2.52
C PRO A 63 -14.92 -11.91 3.00
N LYS A 64 -15.47 -12.79 2.15
CA LYS A 64 -16.68 -13.56 2.44
C LYS A 64 -16.39 -14.76 3.33
N ALA A 65 -15.22 -15.38 3.23
CA ALA A 65 -14.80 -16.41 4.18
C ALA A 65 -14.75 -15.87 5.61
N MET A 66 -14.29 -14.63 5.80
CA MET A 66 -14.19 -14.06 7.15
C MET A 66 -15.47 -13.34 7.61
N ARG A 67 -16.21 -12.73 6.68
CA ARG A 67 -17.45 -11.98 6.94
C ARG A 67 -18.49 -12.29 5.86
N PRO A 68 -19.30 -13.35 5.99
CA PRO A 68 -20.19 -13.83 4.92
C PRO A 68 -21.17 -12.78 4.38
N LYS A 69 -21.60 -11.83 5.23
CA LYS A 69 -22.53 -10.77 4.88
C LYS A 69 -21.87 -9.50 4.31
N THR A 70 -20.54 -9.50 4.15
CA THR A 70 -19.82 -8.34 3.59
C THR A 70 -20.15 -8.13 2.13
N THR A 71 -20.14 -6.86 1.70
CA THR A 71 -20.24 -6.49 0.28
C THR A 71 -18.88 -6.20 -0.36
N LYS A 72 -17.80 -6.27 0.43
CA LYS A 72 -16.43 -6.18 -0.08
C LYS A 72 -16.15 -7.37 -1.00
N THR A 73 -15.71 -7.10 -2.22
CA THR A 73 -15.20 -8.11 -3.14
C THR A 73 -13.72 -8.37 -2.88
N PRO A 74 -13.20 -9.57 -3.22
CA PRO A 74 -11.76 -9.83 -3.23
C PRO A 74 -10.97 -8.76 -3.97
N VAL A 75 -9.84 -8.33 -3.41
CA VAL A 75 -8.92 -7.41 -4.07
C VAL A 75 -7.97 -8.23 -4.94
N LYS A 76 -8.01 -8.02 -6.25
CA LYS A 76 -7.08 -8.64 -7.20
C LYS A 76 -5.73 -7.93 -7.11
N ALA A 77 -4.77 -8.56 -6.44
CA ALA A 77 -3.43 -8.05 -6.20
C ALA A 77 -2.52 -9.19 -5.74
N THR A 78 -1.20 -9.00 -5.81
CA THR A 78 -0.24 -9.95 -5.23
C THR A 78 -0.22 -9.88 -3.70
N ASP A 79 0.37 -10.88 -3.05
CA ASP A 79 0.52 -10.88 -1.59
C ASP A 79 1.31 -9.67 -1.08
N GLU A 80 2.32 -9.24 -1.83
CA GLU A 80 3.13 -8.06 -1.53
C GLU A 80 2.31 -6.76 -1.66
N GLU A 81 1.53 -6.63 -2.75
CA GLU A 81 0.62 -5.49 -2.93
C GLU A 81 -0.47 -5.45 -1.85
N LEU A 82 -1.03 -6.59 -1.45
CA LEU A 82 -2.01 -6.67 -0.38
C LEU A 82 -1.40 -6.32 0.98
N SER A 83 -0.17 -6.74 1.23
CA SER A 83 0.60 -6.39 2.42
C SER A 83 0.82 -4.87 2.51
N ALA A 84 1.27 -4.25 1.41
CA ALA A 84 1.46 -2.80 1.34
C ALA A 84 0.15 -2.02 1.46
N LEU A 85 -0.92 -2.49 0.81
CA LEU A 85 -2.25 -1.90 0.93
C LEU A 85 -2.76 -1.99 2.38
N ALA A 86 -2.51 -3.11 3.06
CA ALA A 86 -2.87 -3.28 4.46
C ALA A 86 -2.09 -2.32 5.37
N ASP A 87 -0.79 -2.15 5.16
CA ASP A 87 0.02 -1.15 5.88
C ASP A 87 -0.54 0.25 5.72
N TYR A 88 -0.86 0.64 4.48
CA TYR A 88 -1.46 1.94 4.23
C TYR A 88 -2.80 2.11 4.96
N VAL A 89 -3.71 1.13 4.88
CA VAL A 89 -4.99 1.20 5.61
C VAL A 89 -4.79 1.27 7.14
N ILE A 90 -3.79 0.58 7.69
CA ILE A 90 -3.43 0.69 9.12
C ILE A 90 -2.96 2.10 9.45
N SER A 91 -2.12 2.71 8.61
CA SER A 91 -1.61 4.07 8.83
C SER A 91 -2.69 5.16 8.82
N LEU A 92 -3.90 4.85 8.32
CA LEU A 92 -5.03 5.79 8.35
C LEU A 92 -5.66 5.90 9.75
N ARG A 93 -5.40 4.96 10.67
CA ARG A 93 -6.02 4.92 12.00
C ARG A 93 -5.66 6.15 12.84
N LYS A 94 -6.54 6.47 13.79
CA LYS A 94 -6.30 7.51 14.80
C LYS A 94 -5.38 7.01 15.91
#